data_AF-B1IHU3-F1
#
_entry.id   AF-B1IHU3-F1
#
_cell.length_a   1.000
_cell.length_b   1.000
_cell.length_c   1.000
_cell.angle_alpha   90.00
_cell.angle_beta   90.00
_cell.angle_gamma   90.00
#
_symmetry.space_group_name_H-M   'P 1'
#
loop_
_entity.id
_entity.type
_entity.pdbx_description
1 polymer ?
#
loop_
_entity_poly.entity_id
_entity_poly.type
_entity_poly.pdbx_seq_one_letter_code
_entity_poly.pdbx_strand_id
1 'polypeptide(L)'
;MKEEKGYIQVYTGNGKGKTTAALGISLRAICSGKKVFFGQFTKGMKYSELKAPTILPNFTMEQFGRDKFIFGNPEEKDIKLAKEGLKKIEKILTFGDYDLVVMDEVNIALYYGLFTVEEVIEVIDKRNPKVEVILTGRYAKEEIIEKADLVTEMKEIKHYYEKGVPARVGIES
;
A
#
# COMPACT_ATOMS: atom_id res chain seq x y z
N MET A 1 -27.07 -16.30 3.24
CA MET A 1 -25.65 -16.01 3.55
C MET A 1 -25.42 -14.54 3.22
N LYS A 2 -24.86 -13.73 4.12
CA LYS A 2 -24.48 -12.34 3.78
C LYS A 2 -23.49 -12.42 2.62
N GLU A 3 -23.67 -11.60 1.59
CA GLU A 3 -22.67 -11.46 0.54
C GLU A 3 -21.34 -11.05 1.17
N GLU A 4 -20.24 -11.74 0.83
CA GLU A 4 -18.90 -11.39 1.29
C GLU A 4 -18.54 -10.00 0.72
N LYS A 5 -18.57 -8.97 1.57
CA LYS A 5 -18.22 -7.59 1.23
C LYS A 5 -16.77 -7.32 1.61
N GLY A 6 -16.00 -6.74 0.68
CA GLY A 6 -14.68 -6.18 0.93
C GLY A 6 -14.76 -4.74 1.43
N TYR A 7 -13.92 -4.42 2.41
CA TYR A 7 -13.86 -3.10 3.07
C TYR A 7 -12.60 -2.33 2.68
N ILE A 8 -12.58 -1.03 2.96
CA ILE A 8 -11.44 -0.16 2.71
C ILE A 8 -10.80 0.19 4.05
N GLN A 9 -9.52 -0.11 4.19
CA GLN A 9 -8.72 0.26 5.36
C GLN A 9 -7.63 1.26 5.00
N VAL A 10 -7.37 2.21 5.90
CA VAL A 10 -6.28 3.18 5.77
C VAL A 10 -5.37 3.13 6.99
N TYR A 11 -4.08 2.87 6.76
CA TYR A 11 -3.04 2.93 7.78
C TYR A 11 -2.13 4.15 7.52
N THR A 12 -2.36 5.21 8.29
CA THR A 12 -1.69 6.51 8.14
C THR A 12 -0.91 6.90 9.40
N GLY A 13 -0.45 8.14 9.48
CA GLY A 13 0.28 8.69 10.62
C GLY A 13 1.81 8.60 10.51
N ASN A 14 2.50 9.33 11.37
CA ASN A 14 3.95 9.50 11.30
C ASN A 14 4.75 8.37 11.94
N GLY A 15 4.13 7.54 12.78
CA GLY A 15 4.77 6.42 13.47
C GLY A 15 5.10 5.25 12.54
N LYS A 16 6.12 4.48 12.94
CA LYS A 16 6.45 3.20 12.31
C LYS A 16 5.30 2.21 12.50
N GLY A 17 4.98 1.46 11.44
CA GLY A 17 4.10 0.29 11.54
C GLY A 17 3.18 0.05 10.35
N LYS A 18 2.98 1.05 9.47
CA LYS A 18 1.88 1.06 8.47
C LYS A 18 2.00 -0.11 7.50
N THR A 19 3.12 -0.17 6.77
CA THR A 19 3.45 -1.27 5.87
C THR A 19 3.52 -2.62 6.60
N THR A 20 4.12 -2.68 7.80
CA THR A 20 4.22 -3.94 8.55
C THR A 20 2.86 -4.46 9.02
N ALA A 21 1.92 -3.59 9.36
CA ALA A 21 0.54 -3.99 9.68
C ALA A 21 -0.17 -4.53 8.43
N ALA A 22 -0.01 -3.87 7.27
CA ALA A 22 -0.55 -4.36 6.00
C ALA A 22 0.05 -5.72 5.59
N LEU A 23 1.36 -5.93 5.78
CA LEU A 23 2.01 -7.23 5.60
C LEU A 23 1.47 -8.27 6.60
N GLY A 24 1.21 -7.89 7.85
CA GLY A 24 0.61 -8.78 8.86
C GLY A 24 -0.81 -9.23 8.50
N ILE A 25 -1.65 -8.33 7.98
CA ILE A 25 -2.99 -8.69 7.46
C ILE A 25 -2.86 -9.56 6.21
N SER A 26 -1.91 -9.25 5.33
CA SER A 26 -1.62 -10.07 4.15
C SER A 26 -1.27 -11.50 4.53
N LEU A 27 -0.39 -11.69 5.51
CA LEU A 27 -0.06 -13.01 6.04
C LEU A 27 -1.28 -13.72 6.61
N ARG A 28 -2.13 -13.02 7.37
CA ARG A 28 -3.38 -13.60 7.91
C ARG A 28 -4.31 -14.08 6.80
N ALA A 29 -4.47 -13.30 5.73
CA ALA A 29 -5.29 -13.66 4.58
C ALA A 29 -4.72 -14.90 3.86
N ILE A 30 -3.41 -14.93 3.60
CA ILE A 30 -2.76 -16.08 2.96
C ILE A 30 -2.97 -17.36 3.79
N CYS A 31 -2.78 -17.28 5.12
CA CYS A 31 -2.99 -18.41 6.02
C CYS A 31 -4.44 -18.92 6.04
N SER A 32 -5.42 -18.11 5.65
CA SER A 32 -6.82 -18.54 5.46
C SER A 32 -7.13 -19.01 4.03
N GLY A 33 -6.11 -19.17 3.18
CA GLY A 33 -6.25 -19.65 1.79
C GLY A 33 -6.60 -18.55 0.79
N LYS A 34 -6.56 -17.27 1.18
CA LYS A 34 -6.90 -16.13 0.34
C LYS A 34 -5.70 -15.69 -0.53
N LYS A 35 -5.99 -15.03 -1.65
CA LYS A 35 -4.99 -14.45 -2.55
C LYS A 35 -4.77 -12.97 -2.25
N VAL A 36 -3.52 -12.55 -2.22
CA VAL A 36 -3.14 -11.18 -1.89
C VAL A 36 -2.24 -10.58 -2.96
N PHE A 37 -2.59 -9.37 -3.39
CA PHE A 37 -1.73 -8.52 -4.22
C PHE A 37 -1.20 -7.35 -3.39
N PHE A 38 0.10 -7.11 -3.44
CA PHE A 38 0.78 -6.06 -2.67
C PHE A 38 1.54 -5.13 -3.61
N GLY A 39 0.93 -4.00 -3.96
CA GLY A 39 1.52 -2.96 -4.80
C GLY A 39 2.22 -1.90 -3.97
N GLN A 40 3.51 -1.66 -4.24
CA GLN A 40 4.34 -0.69 -3.53
C GLN A 40 4.58 0.55 -4.39
N PHE A 41 3.97 1.68 -4.04
CA PHE A 41 4.23 2.97 -4.71
C PHE A 41 5.50 3.64 -4.16
N THR A 42 6.13 4.49 -4.98
CA THR A 42 7.37 5.24 -4.64
C THR A 42 8.59 4.38 -4.28
N LYS A 43 8.44 3.06 -4.36
CA LYS A 43 9.44 2.04 -4.06
C LYS A 43 9.87 1.36 -5.35
N GLY A 44 11.17 1.30 -5.61
CA GLY A 44 11.79 0.47 -6.65
C GLY A 44 13.17 -0.05 -6.25
N MET A 45 13.55 0.14 -4.99
CA MET A 45 14.77 -0.39 -4.40
C MET A 45 14.54 -1.79 -3.82
N LYS A 46 15.63 -2.47 -3.49
CA LYS A 46 15.57 -3.78 -2.83
C LYS A 46 15.11 -3.64 -1.39
N TYR A 47 13.96 -4.23 -1.08
CA TYR A 47 13.47 -4.43 0.28
C TYR A 47 13.41 -5.90 0.65
N SER A 48 13.43 -6.21 1.95
CA SER A 48 13.48 -7.59 2.43
C SER A 48 12.21 -8.37 2.08
N GLU A 49 11.05 -7.70 2.12
CA GLU A 49 9.74 -8.28 1.83
C GLU A 49 9.57 -8.70 0.36
N LEU A 50 10.42 -8.23 -0.58
CA LEU A 50 10.37 -8.65 -1.98
C LEU A 50 10.63 -10.15 -2.17
N LYS A 51 11.20 -10.82 -1.16
CA LYS A 51 11.37 -12.28 -1.16
C LYS A 51 10.07 -13.02 -0.85
N ALA A 52 9.06 -12.36 -0.30
CA ALA A 52 7.84 -13.00 0.18
C ALA A 52 7.11 -13.84 -0.89
N PRO A 53 6.98 -13.41 -2.17
CA PRO A 53 6.37 -14.25 -3.21
C PRO A 53 7.09 -15.58 -3.47
N THR A 54 8.36 -15.70 -3.10
CA THR A 54 9.13 -16.97 -3.23
C THR A 54 8.87 -17.95 -2.10
N ILE A 55 8.27 -17.47 -0.99
CA ILE A 55 8.08 -18.21 0.25
C ILE A 55 6.60 -18.45 0.53
N LEU A 56 5.74 -17.50 0.15
CA LEU A 56 4.31 -17.50 0.42
C LEU A 56 3.54 -17.79 -0.87
N PRO A 57 2.94 -18.99 -1.04
CA PRO A 57 2.02 -19.22 -2.14
C PRO A 57 0.83 -18.25 -2.02
N ASN A 58 0.26 -17.83 -3.15
CA ASN A 58 -0.84 -16.86 -3.24
C ASN A 58 -0.49 -15.40 -2.83
N PHE A 59 0.78 -15.05 -2.68
CA PHE A 59 1.23 -13.68 -2.47
C PHE A 59 1.95 -13.14 -3.71
N THR A 60 1.42 -12.06 -4.28
CA THR A 60 2.07 -11.30 -5.35
C THR A 60 2.51 -9.95 -4.81
N MET A 61 3.75 -9.54 -5.07
CA MET A 61 4.26 -8.22 -4.70
C MET A 61 4.92 -7.54 -5.90
N GLU A 62 4.56 -6.28 -6.13
CA GLU A 62 5.10 -5.49 -7.23
C GLU A 62 5.43 -4.06 -6.79
N GLN A 63 6.38 -3.44 -7.48
CA GLN A 63 6.92 -2.12 -7.19
C GLN A 63 6.64 -1.15 -8.33
N PHE A 64 6.17 0.05 -7.97
CA PHE A 64 5.74 1.12 -8.87
C PHE A 64 6.47 2.42 -8.54
N GLY A 65 7.80 2.35 -8.52
CA GLY A 65 8.69 3.47 -8.24
C GLY A 65 10.08 3.23 -8.81
N ARG A 66 10.94 4.24 -8.70
CA ARG A 66 12.33 4.15 -9.14
C ARG A 66 13.21 3.49 -8.07
N ASP A 67 14.40 3.10 -8.48
CA ASP A 67 15.49 2.63 -7.63
C ASP A 67 16.15 3.74 -6.81
N LYS A 68 15.43 4.84 -6.55
CA LYS A 68 15.85 5.96 -5.71
C LYS A 68 14.64 6.66 -5.09
N PHE A 69 14.86 7.35 -3.98
CA PHE A 69 13.85 8.20 -3.36
C PHE A 69 13.55 9.44 -4.19
N ILE A 70 12.33 9.95 -4.07
CA ILE A 70 11.92 11.24 -4.61
C ILE A 70 12.34 12.33 -3.62
N PHE A 71 13.30 13.17 -4.02
CA PHE A 71 13.71 14.34 -3.25
C PHE A 71 13.20 15.61 -3.94
N GLY A 72 12.37 16.39 -3.23
CA GLY A 72 11.72 17.57 -3.81
C GLY A 72 10.60 17.19 -4.77
N ASN A 73 10.62 17.76 -5.97
CA ASN A 73 9.59 17.52 -6.98
C ASN A 73 9.81 16.18 -7.70
N PRO A 74 8.73 15.43 -8.02
CA PRO A 74 8.84 14.21 -8.81
C PRO A 74 9.30 14.50 -10.23
N GLU A 75 10.05 13.56 -10.81
CA GLU A 75 10.39 13.58 -12.23
C GLU A 75 9.29 12.90 -13.06
N GLU A 76 9.24 13.15 -14.37
CA GLU A 76 8.26 12.52 -15.27
C GLU A 76 8.25 10.98 -15.17
N LYS A 77 9.42 10.39 -14.94
CA LYS A 77 9.57 8.95 -14.75
C LYS A 77 8.90 8.44 -13.47
N ASP A 78 8.89 9.22 -12.39
CA ASP A 78 8.17 8.88 -11.15
C ASP A 78 6.66 8.83 -11.41
N ILE A 79 6.14 9.88 -12.05
CA ILE A 79 4.73 10.02 -12.41
C ILE A 79 4.30 8.85 -13.31
N LYS A 80 5.10 8.55 -14.34
CA LYS A 80 4.81 7.47 -15.28
C LYS A 80 4.70 6.12 -14.59
N LEU A 81 5.70 5.73 -13.78
CA LEU A 81 5.71 4.43 -13.09
C LEU A 81 4.54 4.31 -12.09
N ALA A 82 4.25 5.39 -11.36
CA ALA A 82 3.13 5.43 -10.45
C ALA A 82 1.78 5.27 -11.16
N LYS A 83 1.57 5.97 -12.30
CA LYS A 83 0.34 5.83 -13.10
C LYS A 83 0.20 4.46 -13.76
N GLU A 84 1.30 3.86 -14.20
CA GLU A 84 1.30 2.47 -14.70
C GLU A 84 0.90 1.49 -13.59
N GLY A 85 1.43 1.68 -12.38
CA GLY A 85 1.03 0.92 -11.19
C GLY A 85 -0.43 1.06 -10.85
N LEU A 86 -0.95 2.30 -10.80
CA LEU A 86 -2.35 2.58 -10.51
C LEU A 86 -3.28 1.92 -11.54
N LYS A 87 -2.96 2.02 -12.84
CA LYS A 87 -3.72 1.34 -13.92
C LYS A 87 -3.69 -0.19 -13.81
N LYS A 88 -2.58 -0.76 -13.34
CA LYS A 88 -2.49 -2.21 -13.11
C LYS A 88 -3.35 -2.63 -11.92
N ILE A 89 -3.29 -1.89 -10.82
CA ILE A 89 -4.12 -2.12 -9.63
C ILE A 89 -5.60 -1.99 -9.97
N GLU A 90 -6.01 -1.01 -10.79
CA GLU A 90 -7.39 -0.89 -11.27
C GLU A 90 -7.88 -2.19 -11.90
N LYS A 91 -7.12 -2.76 -12.85
CA LYS A 91 -7.47 -4.04 -13.48
C LYS A 91 -7.59 -5.15 -12.44
N ILE A 92 -6.63 -5.26 -11.53
CA ILE A 92 -6.61 -6.29 -10.48
C ILE A 92 -7.86 -6.19 -9.59
N LEU A 93 -8.18 -4.98 -9.14
CA LEU A 93 -9.37 -4.69 -8.33
C LEU A 93 -10.65 -5.03 -9.06
N THR A 94 -10.77 -4.66 -10.35
CA THR A 94 -11.97 -4.91 -11.15
C THR A 94 -12.17 -6.39 -11.48
N PHE A 95 -11.10 -7.13 -11.83
CA PHE A 95 -11.21 -8.57 -12.10
C PHE A 95 -11.55 -9.36 -10.82
N GLY A 96 -11.00 -8.97 -9.67
CA GLY A 96 -11.29 -9.62 -8.39
C GLY A 96 -10.65 -10.99 -8.21
N ASP A 97 -9.53 -11.27 -8.91
CA ASP A 97 -8.76 -12.51 -8.77
C ASP A 97 -7.99 -12.61 -7.44
N TYR A 98 -7.92 -11.51 -6.71
CA TYR A 98 -7.32 -11.39 -5.38
C TYR A 98 -8.38 -10.99 -4.38
N ASP A 99 -8.34 -11.59 -3.18
CA ASP A 99 -9.27 -11.27 -2.11
C ASP A 99 -8.88 -9.99 -1.35
N LEU A 100 -7.57 -9.70 -1.31
CA LEU A 100 -7.00 -8.52 -0.66
C LEU A 100 -5.99 -7.83 -1.57
N VAL A 101 -6.13 -6.52 -1.72
CA VAL A 101 -5.20 -5.66 -2.47
C VAL A 101 -4.64 -4.59 -1.55
N VAL A 102 -3.32 -4.56 -1.40
CA VAL A 102 -2.61 -3.52 -0.66
C VAL A 102 -2.02 -2.52 -1.63
N MET A 103 -2.37 -1.25 -1.44
CA MET A 103 -1.79 -0.07 -2.09
C MET A 103 -0.81 0.60 -1.11
N ASP A 104 0.38 0.02 -0.97
CA ASP A 104 1.39 0.47 -0.02
C ASP A 104 2.04 1.78 -0.48
N GLU A 105 2.16 2.75 0.43
CA GLU A 105 2.67 4.11 0.20
C GLU A 105 1.91 4.93 -0.87
N VAL A 106 0.66 4.55 -1.18
CA VAL A 106 -0.21 5.32 -2.09
C VAL A 106 -0.47 6.74 -1.57
N ASN A 107 -0.57 6.92 -0.25
CA ASN A 107 -0.76 8.25 0.34
C ASN A 107 0.48 9.15 0.13
N ILE A 108 1.67 8.56 0.11
CA ILE A 108 2.90 9.28 -0.23
C ILE A 108 2.92 9.62 -1.73
N ALA A 109 2.48 8.72 -2.60
CA ALA A 109 2.35 9.01 -4.02
C ALA A 109 1.38 10.18 -4.30
N LEU A 110 0.26 10.25 -3.56
CA LEU A 110 -0.66 11.38 -3.58
C LEU A 110 -0.01 12.67 -3.06
N TYR A 111 0.76 12.58 -1.98
CA TYR A 111 1.48 13.73 -1.42
C TYR A 111 2.47 14.35 -2.43
N TYR A 112 3.18 13.51 -3.18
CA TYR A 112 4.08 13.97 -4.26
C TYR A 112 3.35 14.36 -5.55
N GLY A 113 2.03 14.22 -5.64
CA GLY A 113 1.27 14.56 -6.85
C GLY A 113 1.54 13.65 -8.05
N LEU A 114 1.86 12.37 -7.82
CA LEU A 114 2.12 11.41 -8.90
C LEU A 114 0.85 11.04 -9.69
N PHE A 115 -0.30 11.16 -9.04
CA PHE A 115 -1.66 11.08 -9.59
C PHE A 115 -2.59 11.82 -8.61
N THR A 116 -3.82 12.09 -9.02
CA THR A 116 -4.79 12.81 -8.18
C THR A 116 -5.53 11.89 -7.22
N VAL A 117 -6.18 12.48 -6.21
CA VAL A 117 -6.99 11.71 -5.25
C VAL A 117 -8.22 11.12 -5.91
N GLU A 118 -8.79 11.82 -6.89
CA GLU A 118 -9.91 11.38 -7.71
C GLU A 118 -9.53 10.13 -8.51
N GLU A 119 -8.34 10.09 -9.12
CA GLU A 119 -7.84 8.90 -9.82
C GLU A 119 -7.79 7.66 -8.89
N VAL A 120 -7.41 7.82 -7.61
CA VAL A 120 -7.39 6.72 -6.63
C VAL A 120 -8.80 6.31 -6.22
N ILE A 121 -9.68 7.27 -5.96
CA ILE A 121 -11.08 7.02 -5.57
C ILE A 121 -11.81 6.26 -6.69
N GLU A 122 -11.65 6.68 -7.94
CA GLU A 122 -12.23 6.00 -9.10
C GLU A 122 -11.77 4.54 -9.21
N VAL A 123 -10.49 4.28 -8.98
CA VAL A 123 -9.93 2.92 -8.99
C VAL A 123 -10.55 2.06 -7.87
N ILE A 124 -10.71 2.61 -6.67
CA ILE A 124 -11.34 1.91 -5.54
C ILE A 124 -12.83 1.65 -5.79
N ASP A 125 -13.53 2.56 -6.47
CA ASP A 125 -14.96 2.44 -6.76
C ASP A 125 -15.27 1.43 -7.88
N LYS A 126 -14.34 1.22 -8.81
CA LYS A 126 -14.45 0.19 -9.86
C LYS A 126 -14.11 -1.22 -9.39
N ARG A 127 -13.73 -1.41 -8.12
CA ARG A 127 -13.32 -2.73 -7.61
C ARG A 127 -14.49 -3.71 -7.59
N ASN A 128 -14.18 -5.00 -7.70
CA ASN A 128 -15.12 -6.04 -7.35
C ASN A 128 -15.50 -5.90 -5.86
N PRO A 129 -16.81 -5.82 -5.51
CA PRO A 129 -17.27 -5.51 -4.15
C PRO A 129 -16.80 -6.47 -3.06
N LYS A 130 -16.28 -7.65 -3.42
CA LYS A 130 -15.75 -8.65 -2.48
C LYS A 130 -14.29 -8.41 -2.09
N VAL A 131 -13.57 -7.56 -2.85
CA VAL A 131 -12.15 -7.33 -2.66
C VAL A 131 -11.93 -6.31 -1.55
N GLU A 132 -11.12 -6.69 -0.57
CA GLU A 132 -10.67 -5.82 0.50
C GLU A 132 -9.47 -5.00 0.05
N VAL A 133 -9.41 -3.73 0.44
CA VAL A 133 -8.36 -2.79 0.03
C VAL A 133 -7.70 -2.17 1.25
N ILE A 134 -6.37 -2.17 1.29
CA ILE A 134 -5.60 -1.45 2.31
C ILE A 134 -4.74 -0.39 1.65
N LEU A 135 -4.91 0.86 2.08
CA LEU A 135 -4.06 1.99 1.69
C LEU A 135 -3.10 2.31 2.83
N THR A 136 -1.82 2.52 2.50
CA THR A 136 -0.83 2.92 3.50
C THR A 136 -0.09 4.19 3.10
N GLY A 137 0.60 4.77 4.08
CA GLY A 137 1.51 5.89 3.92
C GLY A 137 1.09 7.07 4.76
N ARG A 138 2.02 8.02 4.96
CA ARG A 138 1.73 9.25 5.71
C ARG A 138 0.82 10.17 4.88
N TYR A 139 0.22 11.15 5.54
CA TYR A 139 -0.51 12.24 4.88
C TYR A 139 -1.71 11.76 4.03
N ALA A 140 -2.43 10.74 4.51
CA ALA A 140 -3.72 10.36 3.92
C ALA A 140 -4.60 11.61 3.76
N LYS A 141 -5.09 11.81 2.54
CA LYS A 141 -6.02 12.88 2.17
C LYS A 141 -7.37 12.67 2.87
N GLU A 142 -8.07 13.75 3.20
CA GLU A 142 -9.36 13.67 3.92
C GLU A 142 -10.37 12.85 3.12
N GLU A 143 -10.38 13.02 1.79
CA GLU A 143 -11.26 12.29 0.88
C GLU A 143 -11.01 10.77 0.91
N ILE A 144 -9.78 10.34 1.19
CA ILE A 144 -9.42 8.92 1.39
C ILE A 144 -9.88 8.43 2.76
N ILE A 145 -9.76 9.26 3.79
CA ILE A 145 -10.20 8.97 5.16
C ILE A 145 -11.72 8.81 5.21
N GLU A 146 -12.46 9.75 4.63
CA GLU A 146 -13.93 9.74 4.56
C GLU A 146 -14.47 8.51 3.81
N LYS A 147 -13.73 8.04 2.80
CA LYS A 147 -14.11 6.86 2.02
C LYS A 147 -13.83 5.53 2.73
N ALA A 148 -12.91 5.52 3.68
CA ALA A 148 -12.46 4.30 4.34
C ALA A 148 -13.48 3.79 5.36
N ASP A 149 -13.66 2.47 5.41
CA ASP A 149 -14.47 1.81 6.44
C ASP A 149 -13.70 1.68 7.77
N LEU A 150 -12.36 1.69 7.72
CA LEU A 150 -11.48 1.65 8.88
C LEU A 150 -10.27 2.57 8.66
N VAL A 151 -9.98 3.42 9.63
CA VAL A 151 -8.76 4.26 9.63
C VAL A 151 -7.99 4.04 10.92
N THR A 152 -6.70 3.79 10.80
CA THR A 152 -5.77 3.73 11.94
C THR A 152 -4.64 4.73 11.73
N GLU A 153 -4.53 5.67 12.67
CA GLU A 153 -3.38 6.57 12.75
C GLU A 153 -2.29 5.96 13.63
N MET A 154 -1.15 5.67 13.04
CA MET A 154 0.05 5.30 13.77
C MET A 154 0.75 6.57 14.23
N LYS A 155 0.49 6.98 15.47
CA LYS A 155 1.14 8.12 16.09
C LYS A 155 2.55 7.74 16.57
N GLU A 156 3.54 8.56 16.22
CA GLU A 156 4.90 8.40 16.76
C GLU A 156 4.92 8.90 18.21
N ILE A 157 4.90 7.97 19.18
CA ILE A 157 5.05 8.30 20.60
C ILE A 157 6.54 8.38 20.99
N LYS A 158 7.38 7.54 20.37
CA LYS A 158 8.82 7.49 20.53
C LYS A 158 9.45 6.67 19.41
N HIS A 159 10.65 7.03 18.97
CA HIS A 159 11.41 6.19 18.03
C HIS A 159 12.89 6.11 18.41
N TYR A 160 13.53 4.95 18.23
CA TYR A 160 14.96 4.79 18.55
C TYR A 160 15.90 5.55 17.58
N TYR A 161 15.40 6.00 16.43
CA TYR A 161 16.18 6.84 15.52
C TYR A 161 16.47 8.21 16.16
N GLU A 162 15.58 8.68 17.05
CA GLU A 162 15.78 9.93 17.80
C GLU A 162 17.00 9.83 18.74
N LYS A 163 17.42 8.60 19.05
CA LYS A 163 18.64 8.29 19.80
C LYS A 163 19.82 7.92 18.90
N GLY A 164 19.72 8.16 17.60
CA GLY A 164 20.77 7.88 16.63
C GLY A 164 20.89 6.40 16.23
N VAL A 165 19.91 5.54 16.56
CA VAL A 165 19.93 4.14 16.11
C VAL A 165 19.62 4.09 14.61
N PRO A 166 20.54 3.59 13.76
CA PRO A 166 20.32 3.51 12.32
C PRO A 166 19.33 2.40 11.95
N ALA A 167 18.94 2.34 10.67
CA ALA A 167 18.12 1.26 10.13
C ALA A 167 18.82 -0.10 10.28
N ARG A 168 18.05 -1.12 10.68
CA ARG A 168 18.53 -2.47 10.94
C ARG A 168 17.82 -3.47 10.04
N VAL A 169 18.62 -4.36 9.44
CA VAL A 169 18.13 -5.42 8.55
C VAL A 169 17.09 -6.28 9.27
N GLY A 170 15.94 -6.50 8.62
CA GLY A 170 14.82 -7.28 9.15
C GLY A 170 13.89 -6.51 10.09
N ILE A 171 14.21 -5.26 10.45
CA ILE A 171 13.36 -4.40 11.29
C ILE A 171 12.88 -3.15 10.54
N GLU A 172 13.80 -2.52 9.81
CA GLU A 172 13.56 -1.46 8.84
C GLU A 172 13.68 -2.02 7.41
N SER A 173 12.98 -1.35 6.49
CA SER A 173 13.04 -1.57 5.05
C SER A 173 14.07 -0.62 4.43
#